data_AF-A0A350UQH7-F1
#
_entry.id   AF-A0A350UQH7-F1
#
_cell.length_a   1.000
_cell.length_b   1.000
_cell.length_c   1.000
_cell.angle_alpha   90.00
_cell.angle_beta   90.00
_cell.angle_gamma   90.00
#
_symmetry.space_group_name_H-M   'P 1'
#
loop_
_entity.id
_entity.type
_entity.pdbx_description
1 polymer ?
#
loop_
_entity_poly.entity_id
_entity_poly.type
_entity_poly.pdbx_seq_one_letter_code
_entity_poly.pdbx_strand_id
1 'polypeptide(L)'
;MKTGTLRLAFYCTVLFVSGMAVGILSHRYYVQDVVAAKAPQKRGPDFYRQAYMAEMRNRLKLSDDQATNLEIILDDMRNKFRALRDEQRPRMDQLQTEQTSRIRALLNPEQQAEYDLMRIEREEKRKADEARRKAEEQAEKEKRSR
;
A
#
# COMPACT_ATOMS: atom_id res chain seq x y z
N MET A 1 35.86 16.86 47.62
CA MET A 1 34.39 16.77 47.42
C MET A 1 34.00 16.59 45.93
N LYS A 2 34.62 15.68 45.17
CA LYS A 2 34.39 15.57 43.70
C LYS A 2 34.00 14.18 43.18
N THR A 3 34.06 13.13 44.01
CA THR A 3 33.80 11.74 43.61
C THR A 3 32.33 11.33 43.69
N GLY A 4 31.56 11.94 44.60
CA GLY A 4 30.12 11.66 44.75
C GLY A 4 29.27 12.20 43.60
N THR A 5 29.60 13.39 43.10
CA THR A 5 28.91 14.02 41.96
C THR A 5 29.18 13.29 40.65
N LEU A 6 30.39 12.76 40.45
CA LEU A 6 30.73 11.97 39.26
C LEU A 6 29.97 10.64 39.21
N ARG A 7 29.81 9.98 40.37
CA ARG A 7 29.03 8.75 40.49
C ARG A 7 27.54 9.00 40.26
N LEU A 8 27.01 10.08 40.83
CA LEU A 8 25.61 10.46 40.62
C LEU A 8 25.33 10.79 39.14
N ALA A 9 26.22 11.54 38.49
CA ALA A 9 26.12 11.84 37.07
C ALA A 9 26.14 10.55 36.22
N PHE A 10 27.01 9.60 36.55
CA PHE A 10 27.08 8.31 35.88
C PHE A 10 25.76 7.52 35.99
N TYR A 11 25.17 7.42 37.19
CA TYR A 11 23.88 6.75 37.37
C TYR A 11 22.75 7.45 36.59
N CYS A 12 22.72 8.78 36.59
CA CYS A 12 21.73 9.54 35.81
C CYS A 12 21.85 9.28 34.31
N THR A 13 23.08 9.22 33.77
CA THR A 13 23.30 8.92 32.35
C THR A 13 22.85 7.50 32.00
N VAL A 14 23.17 6.51 32.84
CA VAL A 14 22.76 5.12 32.62
C VAL A 14 21.24 4.98 32.63
N LEU A 15 20.55 5.61 33.59
CA LEU A 15 19.09 5.60 33.65
C LEU A 15 18.44 6.27 32.43
N PHE A 16 19.00 7.39 31.97
CA PHE A 16 18.52 8.10 30.80
C PHE A 16 18.68 7.28 29.51
N VAL A 17 19.85 6.66 29.32
CA VAL A 17 20.12 5.80 28.15
C VAL A 17 19.23 4.55 28.17
N SER A 18 19.03 3.94 29.35
CA SER A 18 18.11 2.81 29.50
C SER A 18 16.66 3.20 29.17
N GLY A 19 16.21 4.38 29.60
CA GLY A 19 14.89 4.91 29.26
C GLY A 19 14.72 5.16 27.76
N MET A 20 15.73 5.74 27.10
CA MET A 20 15.74 5.91 25.64
C MET A 20 15.68 4.57 24.90
N ALA A 21 16.43 3.56 25.34
CA ALA A 21 16.41 2.24 24.73
C ALA A 21 14.99 1.63 24.82
N VAL A 22 14.37 1.66 26.00
CA VAL A 22 12.98 1.17 26.18
C VAL A 22 11.98 1.96 25.34
N GLY A 23 12.13 3.28 25.21
CA GLY A 23 11.30 4.11 24.35
C GLY A 23 11.41 3.76 22.87
N ILE A 24 12.63 3.55 22.37
CA ILE A 24 12.90 3.16 20.97
C ILE A 24 12.33 1.77 20.68
N LEU A 25 12.54 0.79 21.58
CA LEU A 25 11.97 -0.55 21.43
C LEU A 25 10.44 -0.50 21.45
N SER A 26 9.84 0.23 22.40
CA SER A 26 8.37 0.35 22.52
C SER A 26 7.76 0.97 21.26
N HIS A 27 8.38 2.02 20.71
CA HIS A 27 7.90 2.64 19.48
C HIS A 27 7.98 1.71 18.27
N ARG A 28 9.03 0.88 18.15
CA ARG A 28 9.16 -0.08 17.04
C ARG A 28 8.10 -1.19 17.08
N TYR A 29 7.80 -1.75 18.24
CA TYR A 29 6.84 -2.86 18.36
C TYR A 29 5.38 -2.39 18.38
N TYR A 30 5.05 -1.32 19.11
CA TYR A 30 3.66 -0.89 19.25
C TYR A 30 3.09 -0.29 17.96
N VAL A 31 3.90 0.44 17.18
CA VAL A 31 3.46 1.03 15.91
C VAL A 31 3.34 -0.03 14.82
N GLN A 32 4.15 -1.10 14.83
CA GLN A 32 4.00 -2.18 13.85
C GLN A 32 2.75 -3.04 14.11
N ASP A 33 2.49 -3.44 15.36
CA ASP A 33 1.38 -4.34 15.66
C ASP A 33 0.01 -3.66 15.58
N VAL A 34 -0.11 -2.41 16.05
CA VAL A 34 -1.39 -1.68 16.02
C VAL A 34 -1.75 -1.23 14.59
N VAL A 35 -0.77 -0.90 13.76
CA VAL A 35 -0.99 -0.53 12.36
C VAL A 35 -1.23 -1.77 11.48
N ALA A 36 -0.56 -2.90 11.77
CA ALA A 36 -0.81 -4.16 11.06
C ALA A 36 -2.17 -4.78 11.43
N ALA A 37 -2.59 -4.73 12.69
CA ALA A 37 -3.88 -5.27 13.15
C ALA A 37 -5.09 -4.41 12.73
N LYS A 38 -4.87 -3.11 12.41
CA LYS A 38 -5.91 -2.21 11.88
C LYS A 38 -5.84 -2.00 10.37
N ALA A 39 -4.88 -2.61 9.67
CA ALA A 39 -4.91 -2.61 8.22
C ALA A 39 -6.18 -3.37 7.78
N PRO A 40 -7.15 -2.72 7.12
CA PRO A 40 -8.34 -3.42 6.67
C PRO A 40 -7.87 -4.58 5.82
N GLN A 41 -8.30 -5.80 6.15
CA GLN A 41 -8.10 -6.94 5.26
C GLN A 41 -8.53 -6.48 3.87
N LYS A 42 -7.59 -6.53 2.92
CA LYS A 42 -7.74 -5.97 1.57
C LYS A 42 -8.83 -6.74 0.85
N ARG A 43 -10.08 -6.36 1.11
CA ARG A 43 -11.27 -6.83 0.43
C ARG A 43 -11.12 -6.43 -1.04
N GLY A 44 -11.18 -7.42 -1.93
CA GLY A 44 -10.90 -7.21 -3.35
C GLY A 44 -11.85 -6.19 -4.00
N PRO A 45 -11.54 -5.71 -5.22
CA PRO A 45 -12.37 -4.76 -5.96
C PRO A 45 -13.84 -5.21 -6.09
N ASP A 46 -14.06 -6.52 -6.20
CA ASP A 46 -15.40 -7.09 -6.33
C ASP A 46 -16.20 -7.03 -5.02
N PHE A 47 -15.54 -7.02 -3.85
CA PHE A 47 -16.21 -6.80 -2.57
C PHE A 47 -16.82 -5.41 -2.49
N TYR A 48 -16.10 -4.37 -2.91
CA TYR A 48 -16.61 -3.00 -2.91
C TYR A 48 -17.81 -2.85 -3.83
N ARG A 49 -17.77 -3.49 -5.00
CA ARG A 49 -18.91 -3.50 -5.93
C ARG A 49 -20.13 -4.19 -5.33
N GLN A 50 -19.95 -5.36 -4.72
CA GLN A 50 -21.05 -6.10 -4.08
C GLN A 50 -21.64 -5.30 -2.91
N ALA A 51 -20.79 -4.69 -2.08
CA ALA A 51 -21.23 -3.83 -0.99
C ALA A 51 -22.01 -2.60 -1.49
N TYR A 52 -21.53 -1.94 -2.54
CA TYR A 52 -22.23 -0.83 -3.17
C TYR A 52 -23.59 -1.26 -3.73
N MET A 53 -23.64 -2.41 -4.42
CA MET A 53 -24.91 -2.94 -4.94
C MET A 53 -25.91 -3.28 -3.84
N ALA A 54 -25.44 -3.92 -2.76
CA ALA A 54 -26.27 -4.24 -1.61
C ALA A 54 -26.81 -2.97 -0.95
N GLU A 55 -25.98 -1.93 -0.82
CA GLU A 55 -26.40 -0.63 -0.30
C GLU A 55 -27.46 0.03 -1.19
N MET A 56 -27.24 0.07 -2.51
CA MET A 56 -28.20 0.65 -3.46
C MET A 56 -29.54 -0.09 -3.44
N ARG A 57 -29.51 -1.43 -3.48
CA ARG A 57 -30.73 -2.25 -3.36
C ARG A 57 -31.46 -1.98 -2.05
N ASN A 58 -30.76 -1.92 -0.92
CA ASN A 58 -31.40 -1.77 0.39
C ASN A 58 -31.93 -0.35 0.62
N ARG A 59 -31.16 0.69 0.26
CA ARG A 59 -31.52 2.08 0.53
C ARG A 59 -32.53 2.63 -0.48
N LEU A 60 -32.38 2.28 -1.75
CA LEU A 60 -33.23 2.78 -2.83
C LEU A 60 -34.38 1.82 -3.17
N LYS A 61 -34.42 0.63 -2.53
CA LYS A 61 -35.45 -0.39 -2.75
C LYS A 61 -35.61 -0.72 -4.24
N LEU A 62 -34.48 -0.93 -4.91
CA LEU A 62 -34.45 -1.21 -6.34
C LEU A 62 -35.23 -2.49 -6.65
N SER A 63 -36.03 -2.47 -7.72
CA SER A 63 -36.58 -3.69 -8.30
C SER A 63 -35.49 -4.54 -8.95
N ASP A 64 -35.78 -5.80 -9.26
CA ASP A 64 -34.83 -6.69 -9.90
C ASP A 64 -34.36 -6.17 -11.27
N ASP A 65 -35.28 -5.58 -12.05
CA ASP A 65 -34.97 -4.93 -13.33
C ASP A 65 -34.05 -3.72 -13.15
N GLN A 66 -34.32 -2.87 -12.13
CA GLN A 66 -33.49 -1.71 -11.84
C GLN A 66 -32.08 -2.12 -11.37
N ALA A 67 -32.00 -3.15 -10.54
CA ALA A 67 -30.72 -3.66 -10.06
C ALA A 67 -29.90 -4.30 -11.18
N THR A 68 -30.55 -5.01 -12.11
CA THR A 68 -29.91 -5.58 -13.30
C THR A 68 -29.36 -4.47 -14.21
N ASN A 69 -30.15 -3.43 -14.47
CA ASN A 69 -29.71 -2.27 -15.25
C ASN A 69 -28.55 -1.53 -14.58
N LEU A 70 -28.58 -1.37 -13.26
CA LEU A 70 -27.47 -0.77 -12.51
C LEU A 70 -26.20 -1.63 -12.61
N GLU A 71 -26.31 -2.95 -12.62
CA GLU A 71 -25.15 -3.84 -12.82
C GLU A 71 -24.50 -3.63 -14.19
N ILE A 72 -25.32 -3.57 -15.25
CA ILE A 72 -24.88 -3.28 -16.61
C ILE A 72 -24.16 -1.93 -16.68
N ILE A 73 -24.71 -0.88 -16.06
CA ILE A 73 -24.09 0.45 -16.02
C ILE A 73 -22.72 0.38 -15.33
N LEU A 74 -22.62 -0.32 -14.20
CA LEU A 74 -21.36 -0.45 -13.47
C LEU A 74 -20.30 -1.22 -14.27
N ASP A 75 -20.70 -2.22 -15.07
CA ASP A 75 -19.78 -2.93 -15.98
C ASP A 75 -19.30 -2.07 -17.13
N ASP A 76 -20.21 -1.36 -17.80
CA ASP A 76 -19.86 -0.43 -18.87
C ASP A 76 -18.88 0.65 -18.38
N MET A 77 -19.16 1.24 -17.20
CA MET A 77 -18.25 2.21 -16.60
C MET A 77 -16.89 1.61 -16.27
N ARG A 78 -16.85 0.39 -15.71
CA ARG A 78 -15.60 -0.31 -15.43
C ARG A 78 -14.76 -0.47 -16.69
N ASN A 79 -15.37 -0.81 -17.81
CA ASN A 79 -14.69 -0.98 -19.09
C ASN A 79 -14.19 0.36 -19.64
N LYS A 80 -15.02 1.42 -19.60
CA LYS A 80 -14.59 2.77 -20.02
C LYS A 80 -13.43 3.30 -19.20
N PHE A 81 -13.45 3.12 -17.87
CA PHE A 81 -12.33 3.51 -17.01
C PHE A 81 -11.05 2.71 -17.30
N ARG A 82 -11.17 1.41 -17.62
CA ARG A 82 -10.01 0.60 -18.05
C ARG A 82 -9.43 1.12 -19.36
N ALA A 83 -10.27 1.36 -20.37
CA ALA A 83 -9.86 1.88 -21.65
C ALA A 83 -9.14 3.24 -21.51
N LEU A 84 -9.73 4.16 -20.73
CA LEU A 84 -9.11 5.46 -20.44
C LEU A 84 -7.76 5.32 -19.76
N ARG A 85 -7.64 4.40 -18.79
CA ARG A 85 -6.36 4.13 -18.13
C ARG A 85 -5.32 3.63 -19.12
N ASP A 86 -5.69 2.69 -19.99
CA ASP A 86 -4.78 2.12 -20.96
C ASP A 86 -4.35 3.14 -22.02
N GLU A 87 -5.24 4.04 -22.43
CA GLU A 87 -4.91 5.20 -23.28
C GLU A 87 -3.94 6.17 -22.60
N GLN A 88 -4.10 6.39 -21.29
CA GLN A 88 -3.25 7.31 -20.52
C GLN A 88 -1.90 6.71 -20.11
N ARG A 89 -1.75 5.37 -20.10
CA ARG A 89 -0.52 4.69 -19.69
C ARG A 89 0.75 5.27 -20.34
N PRO A 90 0.84 5.43 -21.67
CA PRO A 90 2.06 5.92 -22.30
C PRO A 90 2.45 7.32 -21.82
N ARG A 91 1.46 8.18 -21.59
CA ARG A 91 1.69 9.54 -21.08
C ARG A 91 2.21 9.52 -19.64
N MET A 92 1.69 8.60 -18.82
CA MET A 92 2.17 8.42 -17.45
C MET A 92 3.59 7.85 -17.43
N ASP A 93 3.91 6.90 -18.30
CA ASP A 93 5.25 6.32 -18.42
C ASP A 93 6.28 7.35 -18.89
N GLN A 94 5.90 8.24 -19.80
CA GLN A 94 6.72 9.38 -20.21
C GLN A 94 7.01 10.32 -19.04
N LEU A 95 5.98 10.71 -18.29
CA LEU A 95 6.15 11.58 -17.12
C LEU A 95 7.02 10.93 -16.04
N GLN A 96 6.88 9.61 -15.83
CA GLN A 96 7.71 8.87 -14.89
C GLN A 96 9.18 8.81 -15.34
N THR A 97 9.42 8.61 -16.64
CA THR A 97 10.76 8.64 -17.23
C THR A 97 11.40 10.02 -17.08
N GLU A 98 10.64 11.07 -17.37
CA GLU A 98 11.10 12.45 -17.22
C GLU A 98 11.44 12.77 -15.77
N GLN A 99 10.56 12.44 -14.83
CA GLN A 99 10.80 12.60 -13.39
C GLN A 99 12.08 11.88 -12.96
N THR A 100 12.24 10.63 -13.40
CA THR A 100 13.43 9.82 -13.12
C THR A 100 14.69 10.50 -13.64
N SER A 101 14.67 10.96 -14.90
CA SER A 101 15.82 11.63 -15.52
C SER A 101 16.22 12.89 -14.75
N ARG A 102 15.23 13.70 -14.34
CA ARG A 102 15.46 14.91 -13.55
C ARG A 102 16.05 14.60 -12.17
N ILE A 103 15.57 13.54 -11.51
CA ILE A 103 16.13 13.10 -10.23
C ILE A 103 17.58 12.65 -10.43
N ARG A 104 17.85 11.79 -11.42
CA ARG A 104 19.21 11.29 -11.70
C ARG A 104 20.21 12.41 -11.96
N ALA A 105 19.80 13.48 -12.64
CA ALA A 105 20.66 14.63 -12.92
C ALA A 105 21.13 15.38 -11.67
N LEU A 106 20.44 15.22 -10.54
CA LEU A 106 20.82 15.82 -9.24
C LEU A 106 21.77 14.94 -8.43
N LEU A 107 21.96 13.67 -8.81
CA LEU A 107 22.65 12.66 -8.03
C LEU A 107 24.09 12.47 -8.53
N ASN A 108 25.01 12.26 -7.59
CA ASN A 108 26.37 11.82 -7.92
C ASN A 108 26.38 10.35 -8.41
N PRO A 109 27.48 9.83 -9.00
CA PRO A 109 27.51 8.49 -9.57
C PRO A 109 27.16 7.35 -8.59
N GLU A 110 27.60 7.44 -7.33
CA GLU A 110 27.30 6.45 -6.29
C GLU A 110 25.80 6.45 -5.93
N GLN A 111 25.22 7.64 -5.77
CA GLN A 111 23.80 7.82 -5.50
C GLN A 111 22.92 7.38 -6.67
N GLN A 112 23.38 7.53 -7.91
CA GLN A 112 22.66 7.05 -9.08
C GLN A 112 22.54 5.52 -9.09
N ALA A 113 23.62 4.82 -8.75
CA ALA A 113 23.61 3.36 -8.65
C ALA A 113 22.62 2.87 -7.59
N GLU A 114 22.63 3.49 -6.41
CA GLU A 114 21.67 3.18 -5.34
C GLU A 114 20.22 3.48 -5.77
N TYR A 115 20.00 4.63 -6.42
CA TYR A 115 18.67 5.02 -6.90
C TYR A 115 18.12 4.03 -7.94
N ASP A 116 18.97 3.49 -8.80
CA ASP A 116 18.56 2.47 -9.78
C ASP A 116 18.18 1.15 -9.11
N LEU A 117 18.95 0.71 -8.11
CA LEU A 117 18.62 -0.47 -7.29
C LEU A 117 17.26 -0.29 -6.61
N MET A 118 17.04 0.85 -5.94
CA MET A 118 15.75 1.17 -5.31
C MET A 118 14.57 1.11 -6.28
N ARG A 119 14.79 1.47 -7.56
CA ARG A 119 13.74 1.41 -8.59
C ARG A 119 13.44 -0.02 -9.02
N ILE A 120 14.48 -0.83 -9.21
CA ILE A 120 14.34 -2.26 -9.55
C ILE A 120 13.59 -2.99 -8.44
N GLU A 121 13.99 -2.82 -7.17
CA GLU A 121 13.32 -3.45 -6.02
C GLU A 121 11.83 -3.10 -5.96
N ARG A 122 11.48 -1.83 -6.21
CA ARG A 122 10.08 -1.39 -6.26
C ARG A 122 9.31 -2.04 -7.40
N GLU A 123 9.93 -2.19 -8.57
CA GLU A 123 9.31 -2.84 -9.71
C GLU A 123 9.11 -4.34 -9.46
N GLU A 124 10.09 -5.03 -8.90
CA GLU A 124 10.02 -6.43 -8.53
C GLU A 124 8.93 -6.67 -7.48
N LYS A 125 8.88 -5.83 -6.44
CA LYS A 125 7.81 -5.88 -5.43
C LYS A 125 6.43 -5.70 -6.06
N ARG A 126 6.27 -4.76 -6.99
CA ARG A 126 5.01 -4.57 -7.71
C ARG A 126 4.65 -5.80 -8.55
N LYS A 127 5.60 -6.37 -9.30
CA LYS A 127 5.38 -7.58 -10.10
C LYS A 127 5.01 -8.77 -9.21
N ALA A 128 5.66 -8.93 -8.07
CA ALA A 128 5.37 -9.98 -7.09
C ALA A 128 3.96 -9.82 -6.51
N ASP A 129 3.57 -8.61 -6.11
CA ASP A 129 2.21 -8.32 -5.62
C ASP A 129 1.15 -8.57 -6.70
N GLU A 130 1.42 -8.20 -7.96
CA GLU A 130 0.54 -8.47 -9.10
C GLU A 130 0.42 -9.97 -9.40
N ALA A 131 1.53 -10.71 -9.38
CA ALA A 131 1.55 -12.15 -9.58
C ALA A 131 0.78 -12.87 -8.46
N ARG A 132 0.97 -12.44 -7.21
CA ARG A 132 0.22 -12.97 -6.06
C ARG A 132 -1.28 -12.73 -6.22
N ARG A 133 -1.69 -11.52 -6.61
CA ARG A 133 -3.10 -11.19 -6.88
C ARG A 133 -3.68 -12.07 -7.99
N LYS A 134 -2.96 -12.28 -9.09
CA LYS A 134 -3.41 -13.16 -10.17
C LYS A 134 -3.58 -14.61 -9.71
N ALA A 135 -2.65 -15.11 -8.90
CA ALA A 135 -2.73 -16.47 -8.35
C ALA A 135 -3.91 -16.62 -7.37
N GLU A 136 -4.14 -15.62 -6.50
CA GLU A 136 -5.30 -15.58 -5.60
C GLU A 136 -6.63 -15.58 -6.40
N GLU A 137 -6.74 -14.76 -7.45
CA GLU A 137 -7.91 -14.70 -8.33
C GLU A 137 -8.15 -16.03 -9.08
N GLN A 138 -7.09 -16.73 -9.50
CA GLN A 138 -7.20 -18.04 -10.15
C GLN A 138 -7.68 -19.12 -9.16
N ALA A 139 -7.11 -19.17 -7.96
CA ALA A 139 -7.50 -20.12 -6.92
C ALA A 139 -8.97 -19.92 -6.47
N GLU A 140 -9.45 -18.68 -6.41
CA GLU A 140 -10.85 -18.38 -6.11
C GLU A 140 -11.80 -18.87 -7.20
N LYS A 141 -11.44 -18.67 -8.48
CA LYS A 141 -12.22 -19.18 -9.62
C LYS A 141 -12.29 -20.70 -9.63
N GLU A 142 -11.18 -21.39 -9.35
CA GLU A 142 -11.16 -22.86 -9.26
C GLU A 142 -12.06 -23.38 -8.15
N LYS A 143 -12.04 -22.75 -6.96
CA LYS A 143 -12.93 -23.10 -5.85
C LYS A 143 -14.40 -22.89 -6.18
N ARG A 144 -14.74 -21.83 -6.92
CA ARG A 144 -16.13 -21.53 -7.31
C ARG A 144 -16.67 -22.47 -8.41
N SER A 145 -15.77 -23.16 -9.12
CA SER A 145 -16.12 -24.12 -10.18
C SER A 145 -16.29 -25.57 -9.71
N ARG A 146 -15.99 -25.86 -8.44
CA ARG A 146 -16.19 -27.16 -7.79
C ARG A 146 -17.44 -27.12 -6.92
#